data_AF-A0A365QNP0-F1
#
_entry.id   AF-A0A365QNP0-F1
#
_cell.length_a   1.000
_cell.length_b   1.000
_cell.length_c   1.000
_cell.angle_alpha   90.00
_cell.angle_beta   90.00
_cell.angle_gamma   90.00
#
_symmetry.space_group_name_H-M   'P 1'
#
loop_
_entity.id
_entity.type
_entity.pdbx_description
1 polymer ?
#
loop_
_entity_poly.entity_id
_entity_poly.type
_entity_poly.pdbx_seq_one_letter_code
_entity_poly.pdbx_strand_id
1 'polypeptide(L)'
;MDAKRSDLPPDEPLHVAAATLFLLAGKTACASETPPWGRERALELIDTLLAFVTQHGFAQADALRAKLTTGIRTERTRLLAEVAFSAAPASDLLDVIRRTGFHANLHKPEEKPNAGGERQN
;
A
#
# COMPACT_ATOMS: atom_id res chain seq x y z
N MET A 1 -29.74 27.85 7.01
CA MET A 1 -29.60 26.97 5.83
C MET A 1 -28.38 26.12 6.10
N ASP A 2 -28.60 25.06 6.88
CA ASP A 2 -27.54 24.20 7.38
C ASP A 2 -27.31 23.10 6.35
N ALA A 3 -26.14 23.16 5.73
CA ALA A 3 -25.71 22.14 4.79
C ALA A 3 -25.62 20.81 5.55
N LYS A 4 -26.60 19.95 5.26
CA LYS A 4 -26.68 18.54 5.60
C LYS A 4 -25.33 17.89 5.23
N ARG A 5 -24.43 17.75 6.21
CA ARG A 5 -23.21 16.94 6.07
C ARG A 5 -23.68 15.50 5.93
N SER A 6 -23.76 15.07 4.68
CA SER A 6 -24.15 13.73 4.27
C SER A 6 -23.34 12.66 4.98
N ASP A 7 -24.04 11.63 5.41
CA ASP A 7 -23.61 10.26 5.73
C ASP A 7 -22.18 9.89 5.31
N LEU A 8 -21.19 10.27 6.11
CA LEU A 8 -19.96 9.50 6.18
C LEU A 8 -20.28 8.26 7.03
N PRO A 9 -20.02 7.03 6.55
CA PRO A 9 -20.14 5.85 7.39
C PRO A 9 -19.30 6.07 8.67
N PRO A 10 -19.74 5.54 9.82
CA PRO A 10 -19.04 5.76 11.09
C PRO A 10 -17.55 5.47 10.90
N ASP A 11 -16.69 6.36 11.41
CA ASP A 11 -15.22 6.31 11.31
C ASP A 11 -14.73 4.87 11.25
N GLU A 12 -14.49 4.38 10.03
CA GLU A 12 -14.03 3.01 9.86
C GLU A 12 -12.67 2.93 10.57
N PRO A 13 -12.46 1.94 11.46
CA PRO A 13 -11.24 1.91 12.26
C PRO A 13 -10.02 1.96 11.36
N LEU A 14 -9.03 2.78 11.70
CA LEU A 14 -7.86 3.01 10.84
C LEU A 14 -7.16 1.70 10.41
N HIS A 15 -7.16 0.68 11.27
CA HIS A 15 -6.59 -0.63 10.93
C HIS A 15 -7.35 -1.34 9.79
N VAL A 16 -8.67 -1.14 9.67
CA VAL A 16 -9.48 -1.67 8.56
C VAL A 16 -9.19 -0.89 7.27
N ALA A 17 -9.05 0.43 7.36
CA ALA A 17 -8.62 1.26 6.23
C ALA A 17 -7.22 0.87 5.74
N ALA A 18 -6.28 0.62 6.66
CA ALA A 18 -4.93 0.15 6.31
C ALA A 18 -4.94 -1.26 5.72
N ALA A 19 -5.75 -2.18 6.25
CA ALA A 19 -5.94 -3.50 5.66
C ALA A 19 -6.50 -3.39 4.22
N THR A 20 -7.46 -2.49 4.00
CA THR A 20 -8.03 -2.22 2.68
C THR A 20 -6.98 -1.66 1.72
N LEU A 21 -6.17 -0.69 2.15
CA LEU A 21 -5.06 -0.14 1.37
C LEU A 21 -4.04 -1.23 1.01
N PHE A 22 -3.70 -2.08 1.98
CA PHE A 22 -2.78 -3.19 1.81
C PHE A 22 -3.28 -4.23 0.80
N LEU A 23 -4.56 -4.59 0.86
CA LEU A 23 -5.21 -5.46 -0.13
C LEU A 23 -5.27 -4.80 -1.51
N LEU A 24 -5.50 -3.48 -1.58
CA LEU A 24 -5.51 -2.75 -2.85
C LEU A 24 -4.11 -2.72 -3.47
N ALA A 25 -3.07 -2.48 -2.68
CA ALA A 25 -1.68 -2.52 -3.12
C ALA A 25 -1.33 -3.89 -3.71
N GLY A 26 -1.72 -4.98 -3.05
CA GLY A 26 -1.55 -6.32 -3.63
C GLY A 26 -2.26 -6.49 -4.99
N LYS A 27 -3.32 -5.71 -5.27
CA LYS A 27 -4.14 -5.87 -6.48
C LYS A 27 -3.36 -5.28 -7.62
N THR A 28 -2.91 -4.05 -7.38
CA THR A 28 -2.07 -3.26 -8.26
C THR A 28 -0.78 -4.01 -8.58
N ALA A 29 -0.14 -4.65 -7.60
CA ALA A 29 1.06 -5.45 -7.82
C ALA A 29 0.82 -6.64 -8.78
N CYS A 30 -0.34 -7.29 -8.72
CA CYS A 30 -0.67 -8.47 -9.55
C CYS A 30 -1.38 -8.14 -10.87
N ALA A 31 -1.91 -6.93 -11.01
CA ALA A 31 -2.72 -6.54 -12.15
C ALA A 31 -1.87 -6.42 -13.42
N SER A 32 -2.27 -7.18 -14.45
CA SER A 32 -1.60 -7.23 -15.75
C SER A 32 -1.57 -5.88 -16.47
N GLU A 33 -2.58 -5.04 -16.20
CA GLU A 33 -2.76 -3.69 -16.71
C GLU A 33 -1.94 -2.64 -15.97
N THR A 34 -1.41 -2.95 -14.78
CA THR A 34 -0.58 -2.01 -14.03
C THR A 34 0.81 -1.93 -14.67
N PRO A 35 1.32 -0.73 -14.99
CA PRO A 35 2.65 -0.57 -15.55
C PRO A 35 3.74 -1.02 -14.55
N PRO A 36 4.94 -1.41 -15.02
CA PRO A 36 6.01 -1.92 -14.15
C PRO A 36 6.31 -1.02 -12.95
N TRP A 37 6.44 0.29 -13.16
CA TRP A 37 6.67 1.26 -12.09
C TRP A 37 5.54 1.29 -11.04
N GLY A 38 4.29 1.08 -11.46
CA GLY A 38 3.14 1.03 -10.56
C GLY A 38 3.14 -0.24 -9.71
N ARG A 39 3.60 -1.36 -10.28
CA ARG A 39 3.78 -2.61 -9.55
C ARG A 39 4.89 -2.51 -8.52
N GLU A 40 6.02 -1.91 -8.87
CA GLU A 40 7.14 -1.65 -7.97
C GLU A 40 6.69 -0.81 -6.77
N ARG A 41 5.97 0.30 -7.00
CA ARG A 41 5.43 1.13 -5.92
C ARG A 41 4.44 0.39 -5.02
N ALA A 42 3.61 -0.47 -5.61
CA ALA A 42 2.69 -1.28 -4.83
C ALA A 42 3.43 -2.31 -3.95
N LEU A 43 4.50 -2.92 -4.47
CA LEU A 43 5.35 -3.83 -3.70
C LEU A 43 6.11 -3.11 -2.59
N GLU A 44 6.66 -1.91 -2.84
CA GLU A 44 7.30 -1.08 -1.82
C GLU A 44 6.34 -0.76 -0.66
N LEU A 45 5.09 -0.41 -0.98
CA LEU A 45 4.05 -0.15 0.02
C LEU A 45 3.74 -1.41 0.84
N ILE A 46 3.58 -2.57 0.18
CA ILE A 46 3.34 -3.86 0.86
C ILE A 46 4.48 -4.18 1.81
N ASP A 47 5.73 -4.09 1.34
CA ASP A 47 6.91 -4.44 2.12
C ASP A 47 7.10 -3.49 3.30
N THR A 48 6.82 -2.19 3.12
CA THR A 48 6.86 -1.20 4.19
C THR A 48 5.81 -1.48 5.27
N LEU A 49 4.57 -1.76 4.87
CA LEU A 49 3.50 -2.06 5.82
C LEU A 49 3.72 -3.40 6.54
N LEU A 50 4.29 -4.39 5.87
CA LEU A 50 4.68 -5.67 6.48
C LEU A 50 5.80 -5.50 7.51
N ALA A 51 6.83 -4.71 7.18
CA ALA A 51 7.90 -4.40 8.13
C ALA A 51 7.33 -3.70 9.37
N PHE A 52 6.40 -2.77 9.19
CA PHE A 52 5.71 -2.08 10.27
C PHE A 52 4.94 -3.05 11.18
N VAL A 53 4.02 -3.87 10.65
CA VAL A 53 3.25 -4.80 11.50
C VAL A 53 4.15 -5.85 12.17
N THR A 54 5.26 -6.23 11.54
CA THR A 54 6.26 -7.13 12.14
C THR A 54 6.92 -6.51 13.37
N GLN A 55 7.27 -5.21 13.30
CA GLN A 55 7.80 -4.47 14.45
C GLN A 55 6.80 -4.41 15.61
N HIS A 56 5.50 -4.47 15.31
CA HIS A 56 4.42 -4.53 16.29
C HIS A 56 3.98 -5.97 16.66
N GLY A 57 4.79 -6.98 16.32
CA GLY A 57 4.61 -8.36 16.79
C GLY A 57 3.81 -9.27 15.85
N PHE A 58 3.47 -8.83 14.64
CA PHE A 58 2.84 -9.71 13.67
C PHE A 58 3.84 -10.73 13.09
N ALA A 59 3.65 -12.01 13.41
CA ALA A 59 4.59 -13.08 13.05
C ALA A 59 4.38 -13.67 11.63
N GLN A 60 3.24 -13.41 10.98
CA GLN A 60 2.86 -14.05 9.71
C GLN A 60 3.11 -13.16 8.48
N ALA A 61 4.09 -12.26 8.55
CA ALA A 61 4.35 -11.25 7.51
C ALA A 61 4.65 -11.89 6.14
N ASP A 62 5.53 -12.88 6.09
CA ASP A 62 5.89 -13.58 4.84
C ASP A 62 4.71 -14.34 4.24
N ALA A 63 3.92 -15.02 5.08
CA ALA A 63 2.74 -15.76 4.64
C ALA A 63 1.67 -14.80 4.07
N LEU A 64 1.51 -13.63 4.67
CA LEU A 64 0.60 -12.60 4.21
C LEU A 64 1.08 -11.97 2.88
N ARG A 65 2.40 -11.72 2.76
CA ARG A 65 3.04 -11.27 1.51
C ARG A 65 2.80 -12.23 0.35
N ALA A 66 3.03 -13.53 0.59
CA ALA A 66 2.82 -14.58 -0.39
C ALA A 66 1.37 -14.60 -0.88
N LYS A 67 0.40 -14.56 0.05
CA LYS A 67 -1.03 -14.54 -0.30
C LYS A 67 -1.41 -13.35 -1.20
N LEU A 68 -0.85 -12.17 -0.92
CA LEU A 68 -1.10 -10.98 -1.74
C LEU A 68 -0.52 -11.10 -3.14
N THR A 69 0.74 -11.53 -3.23
CA THR A 69 1.52 -11.56 -4.48
C THR A 69 1.15 -12.73 -5.39
N THR A 70 0.54 -13.78 -4.85
CA THR A 70 -0.08 -14.86 -5.65
C THR A 70 -1.53 -14.55 -6.04
N GLY A 71 -2.04 -13.35 -5.73
CA GLY A 71 -3.41 -12.93 -6.07
C GLY A 71 -4.51 -13.59 -5.24
N ILE A 72 -4.19 -14.31 -4.16
CA ILE A 72 -5.17 -15.03 -3.34
C ILE A 72 -5.82 -14.07 -2.34
N ARG A 73 -6.94 -13.46 -2.76
CA ARG A 73 -7.73 -12.49 -2.00
C ARG A 73 -9.01 -13.13 -1.47
N THR A 74 -8.85 -14.01 -0.49
CA THR A 74 -9.99 -14.60 0.21
C THR A 74 -10.38 -13.72 1.40
N GLU A 75 -11.58 -13.92 1.94
CA GLU A 75 -12.01 -13.29 3.20
C GLU A 75 -10.99 -13.54 4.33
N ARG A 76 -10.36 -14.72 4.32
CA ARG A 76 -9.28 -15.05 5.25
C ARG A 76 -8.04 -14.16 5.09
N THR A 77 -7.67 -13.79 3.86
CA THR A 77 -6.56 -12.86 3.62
C THR A 77 -6.90 -11.46 4.14
N ARG A 78 -8.16 -11.03 3.98
CA ARG A 78 -8.65 -9.76 4.52
C ARG A 78 -8.59 -9.74 6.05
N LEU A 79 -9.19 -10.73 6.71
CA LEU A 79 -9.17 -10.83 8.18
C LEU A 79 -7.75 -10.90 8.74
N LEU A 80 -6.85 -11.61 8.07
CA LEU A 80 -5.45 -11.67 8.48
C LEU A 80 -4.76 -10.30 8.39
N ALA A 81 -5.06 -9.50 7.36
CA ALA A 81 -4.57 -8.14 7.25
C ALA A 81 -5.16 -7.23 8.33
N GLU A 82 -6.47 -7.30 8.60
CA GLU A 82 -7.11 -6.52 9.67
C GLU A 82 -6.51 -6.83 11.04
N VAL A 83 -6.25 -8.11 11.34
CA VAL A 83 -5.54 -8.54 12.57
C VAL A 83 -4.11 -8.03 12.62
N ALA A 84 -3.39 -8.02 11.49
CA ALA A 84 -2.02 -7.51 11.45
C ALA A 84 -1.95 -6.02 11.83
N PHE A 85 -2.92 -5.22 11.39
CA PHE A 85 -2.96 -3.78 11.66
C PHE A 85 -3.66 -3.41 12.98
N SER A 86 -4.49 -4.29 13.56
CA SER A 86 -5.21 -3.99 14.81
C SER A 86 -4.29 -3.90 16.04
N ALA A 87 -3.14 -4.58 16.00
CA ALA A 87 -2.12 -4.56 17.05
C ALA A 87 -1.23 -3.30 17.01
N ALA A 88 -1.29 -2.52 15.93
CA ALA A 88 -0.41 -1.39 15.72
C ALA A 88 -1.05 -0.06 16.19
N PRO A 89 -0.30 0.84 16.84
CA PRO A 89 -0.78 2.17 17.19
C PRO A 89 -1.19 2.97 15.95
N ALA A 90 -2.34 3.64 16.02
CA ALA A 90 -2.89 4.40 14.91
C ALA A 90 -1.99 5.56 14.44
N SER A 91 -1.30 6.22 15.38
CA SER A 91 -0.33 7.28 15.09
C SER A 91 0.80 6.77 14.19
N ASP A 92 1.39 5.63 14.56
CA ASP A 92 2.58 5.09 13.93
C ASP A 92 2.23 4.55 12.54
N LEU A 93 1.04 3.97 12.40
CA LEU A 93 0.49 3.52 11.12
C LEU A 93 0.30 4.69 10.13
N LEU A 94 -0.25 5.83 10.59
CA LEU A 94 -0.38 7.03 9.75
C LEU A 94 0.98 7.58 9.33
N ASP A 95 1.96 7.60 10.24
CA ASP A 95 3.30 8.10 9.95
C ASP A 95 4.03 7.20 8.95
N VAL A 96 3.87 5.88 9.03
CA VAL A 96 4.40 4.95 8.04
C VAL A 96 3.76 5.17 6.67
N ILE A 97 2.43 5.32 6.59
CA ILE A 97 1.75 5.59 5.33
C ILE A 97 2.25 6.90 4.71
N ARG A 98 2.43 7.95 5.52
CA ARG A 98 2.98 9.24 5.04
C ARG A 98 4.39 9.11 4.48
N ARG A 99 5.27 8.33 5.13
CA ARG A 99 6.66 8.12 4.71
C ARG A 99 6.79 7.40 3.37
N THR A 100 5.84 6.53 3.02
CA THR A 100 5.86 5.85 1.71
C THR A 100 5.61 6.79 0.53
N GLY A 101 5.27 8.06 0.76
CA GLY A 101 5.03 9.02 -0.30
C GLY A 101 3.78 8.69 -1.12
N PHE A 102 2.91 7.80 -0.63
CA PHE A 102 1.63 7.45 -1.27
C PHE A 102 0.73 8.67 -1.50
N HIS A 103 0.90 9.73 -0.69
CA HIS A 103 0.22 11.01 -0.86
C HIS A 103 0.91 11.97 -1.84
N ALA A 104 2.18 11.74 -2.18
CA ALA A 104 3.02 12.74 -2.81
C ALA A 104 3.06 12.65 -4.33
N ASN A 105 3.15 11.47 -4.96
CA ASN A 105 3.22 11.37 -6.42
C ASN A 105 2.94 9.96 -6.94
N LEU A 106 1.78 9.73 -7.56
CA LEU A 106 1.55 8.63 -8.50
C LEU A 106 2.04 8.98 -9.92
N HIS A 107 2.97 9.94 -10.05
CA HIS A 107 3.55 10.30 -11.34
C HIS A 107 4.60 9.27 -11.74
N LYS A 108 4.56 8.85 -13.01
CA LYS A 108 5.64 8.11 -13.67
C LYS A 108 6.96 8.84 -13.38
N PRO A 109 8.04 8.16 -12.93
CA PRO A 109 9.34 8.79 -12.81
C PRO A 109 9.71 9.39 -14.18
N GLU A 110 9.98 10.69 -14.22
CA GLU A 110 10.46 11.34 -15.44
C GLU A 110 11.80 10.69 -15.81
N GLU A 111 11.79 9.99 -16.94
CA GLU A 111 12.98 9.46 -17.56
C GLU A 111 13.84 10.68 -17.94
N LYS A 112 14.93 10.93 -17.19
CA LYS A 112 15.84 12.02 -17.53
C LYS A 112 16.29 11.82 -18.98
N PRO A 113 16.13 12.81 -19.86
CA PRO A 113 16.65 12.69 -21.21
C PRO A 113 18.15 12.44 -21.11
N ASN A 114 18.57 11.29 -21.63
CA ASN A 114 19.97 10.92 -21.72
C ASN A 114 20.68 11.98 -22.56
N ALA A 115 21.36 12.91 -21.91
CA ALA A 115 22.26 13.87 -22.53
C ALA A 115 23.53 13.12 -22.96
N GLY A 116 23.38 12.25 -23.95
CA GLY A 116 24.45 11.53 -24.63
C GLY A 116 24.52 11.98 -26.07
N GLY A 117 24.73 13.27 -26.28
CA GLY A 117 25.13 13.80 -27.57
C GLY A 117 26.65 13.73 -27.69
N GLU A 118 27.17 12.80 -28.47
CA GLU A 118 28.44 12.99 -29.18
C GLU A 118 28.31 12.42 -30.59
N ARG A 119 27.99 13.32 -31.53
CA ARG A 119 28.29 13.13 -32.94
C ARG A 119 29.78 13.43 -33.12
N GLN A 120 30.57 12.43 -33.50
CA GLN A 120 31.82 12.62 -34.24
C GLN A 120 32.01 11.44 -35.20
N ASN A 121 31.66 11.62 -36.48
CA ASN A 121 32.62 11.72 -37.58
C ASN A 121 31.91 12.16 -38.86
#